data_AF-A0A925PI66-F1
#
_entry.id   AF-A0A925PI66-F1
#
_cell.length_a   1.000
_cell.length_b   1.000
_cell.length_c   1.000
_cell.angle_alpha   90.00
_cell.angle_beta   90.00
_cell.angle_gamma   90.00
#
_symmetry.space_group_name_H-M   'P 1'
#
loop_
_entity.id
_entity.type
_entity.pdbx_description
1 polymer ?
#
loop_
_entity_poly.entity_id
_entity_poly.type
_entity_poly.pdbx_seq_one_letter_code
_entity_poly.pdbx_strand_id
1 'polypeptide(L)'
;EANVLFIGYQAQGSLGRRLVEGAKKVKILGEEISVKATIHNLEGFSAHADQQQLLTWLSHFKTKVSNVFLVHGEPEASEPFAEIIKEKLAVSTYIPSIGDAATLTEREWQVEEGHIVDPAVKGLQDYLEVLDKEYFEHRKKLEQMAGIDNRKIADIMRNLEKVHTYMNKTLSDLNKI
;
A
#
# COMPACT_ATOMS: atom_id res chain seq x y z
N GLU A 1 -7.52 -30.08 13.11
CA GLU A 1 -6.94 -28.72 13.07
C GLU A 1 -6.90 -28.24 11.62
N ALA A 2 -7.12 -26.95 11.36
CA ALA A 2 -7.11 -26.39 10.01
C ALA A 2 -6.04 -25.31 9.91
N ASN A 3 -5.26 -25.34 8.83
CA ASN A 3 -4.20 -24.38 8.55
C ASN A 3 -4.48 -23.71 7.21
N VAL A 4 -4.25 -22.40 7.12
CA VAL A 4 -4.27 -21.65 5.86
C VAL A 4 -2.87 -21.12 5.63
N LEU A 5 -2.31 -21.44 4.46
CA LEU A 5 -0.96 -21.03 4.07
C LEU A 5 -1.06 -20.04 2.90
N PHE A 6 -0.58 -18.82 3.12
CA PHE A 6 -0.35 -17.85 2.05
C PHE A 6 1.06 -18.01 1.50
N ILE A 7 1.18 -18.04 0.17
CA ILE A 7 2.45 -18.22 -0.57
C ILE A 7 2.83 -17.00 -1.41
N GLY A 8 2.07 -15.91 -1.30
CA GLY A 8 2.23 -14.72 -2.12
C GLY A 8 1.76 -13.46 -1.40
N TYR A 9 2.12 -12.32 -1.97
CA TYR A 9 1.76 -11.02 -1.42
C TYR A 9 0.24 -10.84 -1.33
N GLN A 10 -0.22 -10.28 -0.21
CA GLN A 10 -1.63 -10.01 0.04
C GLN A 10 -1.86 -8.50 0.00
N ALA A 11 -2.54 -8.03 -1.05
CA ALA A 11 -2.81 -6.62 -1.27
C ALA A 11 -3.63 -5.98 -0.14
N GLN A 12 -3.38 -4.70 0.11
CA GLN A 12 -4.11 -3.93 1.10
C GLN A 12 -5.63 -3.99 0.87
N GLY A 13 -6.39 -4.07 1.97
CA GLY A 13 -7.85 -4.18 1.96
C GLY A 13 -8.39 -5.57 1.57
N SER A 14 -7.54 -6.49 1.09
CA SER A 14 -7.96 -7.85 0.78
C SER A 14 -8.29 -8.66 2.04
N LEU A 15 -9.13 -9.69 1.86
CA LEU A 15 -9.40 -10.67 2.92
C LEU A 15 -8.12 -11.38 3.37
N GLY A 16 -7.23 -11.73 2.44
CA GLY A 16 -5.97 -12.40 2.75
C GLY A 16 -5.05 -11.55 3.63
N ARG A 17 -4.93 -10.25 3.33
CA ARG A 17 -4.13 -9.30 4.13
C ARG A 17 -4.63 -9.23 5.57
N ARG A 18 -5.95 -9.11 5.75
CA ARG A 18 -6.58 -9.12 7.08
C ARG A 18 -6.31 -10.42 7.85
N LEU A 19 -6.32 -11.57 7.16
CA LEU A 19 -6.03 -12.86 7.78
C LEU A 19 -4.57 -12.97 8.20
N VAL A 20 -3.63 -12.53 7.35
CA VAL A 20 -2.19 -12.48 7.67
C VAL A 20 -1.92 -11.54 8.85
N GLU A 21 -2.61 -10.40 8.92
CA GLU A 21 -2.55 -9.44 10.04
C GLU A 21 -3.24 -9.95 11.32
N GLY A 22 -3.82 -11.16 11.30
CA GLY A 22 -4.30 -11.85 12.50
C GLY A 22 -5.76 -11.59 12.86
N ALA A 23 -6.58 -11.11 11.93
CA ALA A 23 -8.02 -10.91 12.14
C ALA A 23 -8.68 -12.18 12.71
N LYS A 24 -9.40 -12.05 13.84
CA LYS A 24 -10.12 -13.16 14.48
C LYS A 24 -11.53 -13.36 13.93
N LYS A 25 -12.02 -12.38 13.19
CA LYS A 25 -13.31 -12.40 12.49
C LYS A 25 -13.18 -11.73 11.13
N VAL A 26 -13.79 -12.33 10.11
CA VAL A 26 -13.79 -11.83 8.74
C VAL A 26 -15.17 -11.96 8.14
N LYS A 27 -15.47 -11.17 7.10
CA LYS A 27 -16.74 -11.24 6.38
C LYS A 27 -16.52 -11.98 5.06
N ILE A 28 -17.26 -13.06 4.83
CA ILE A 28 -17.21 -13.85 3.60
C ILE A 28 -18.65 -13.98 3.10
N LEU A 29 -18.92 -13.54 1.87
CA LEU A 29 -20.24 -13.61 1.24
C LEU A 29 -21.38 -12.98 2.07
N GLY A 30 -21.09 -11.91 2.81
CA GLY A 30 -22.09 -11.25 3.65
C GLY A 30 -22.13 -11.72 5.11
N GLU A 31 -21.52 -12.86 5.41
CA GLU A 31 -21.58 -13.48 6.74
C GLU A 31 -20.29 -13.23 7.54
N GLU A 32 -20.44 -13.02 8.85
CA GLU A 32 -19.30 -12.91 9.77
C GLU A 32 -18.83 -14.30 10.22
N ILE A 33 -17.57 -14.62 9.94
CA ILE A 33 -16.96 -15.92 10.22
C ILE A 33 -15.80 -15.73 11.21
N SER A 34 -15.79 -16.56 12.26
CA SER A 34 -14.67 -16.60 13.22
C SER A 34 -13.49 -17.38 12.65
N VAL A 35 -12.31 -16.77 12.69
CA VAL A 35 -11.06 -17.36 12.20
C VAL A 35 -10.49 -18.26 13.29
N LYS A 36 -10.76 -19.56 13.18
CA LYS A 36 -10.22 -20.61 14.06
C LYS A 36 -9.04 -21.36 13.46
N ALA A 37 -8.77 -21.17 12.17
CA ALA A 37 -7.63 -21.76 11.49
C ALA A 37 -6.34 -21.05 11.89
N THR A 38 -5.23 -21.78 11.95
CA THR A 38 -3.90 -21.19 12.08
C THR A 38 -3.49 -20.61 10.74
N ILE A 39 -3.10 -19.34 10.72
CA ILE A 39 -2.67 -18.64 9.51
C ILE A 39 -1.15 -18.64 9.45
N HIS A 40 -0.61 -19.09 8.32
CA HIS A 40 0.81 -19.09 8.01
C HIS A 40 1.06 -18.21 6.78
N ASN A 41 2.14 -17.45 6.80
CA ASN A 41 2.59 -16.66 5.65
C ASN A 41 4.02 -17.11 5.29
N LEU A 42 4.19 -17.63 4.09
CA LEU A 42 5.48 -18.12 3.60
C LEU A 42 6.06 -17.11 2.62
N GLU A 43 7.08 -16.40 3.08
CA GLU A 43 7.84 -15.46 2.26
C GLU A 43 8.75 -16.22 1.28
N GLY A 44 8.91 -15.71 0.05
CA GLY A 44 9.83 -16.28 -0.94
C GLY A 44 9.23 -17.25 -1.97
N PHE A 45 7.93 -17.57 -1.91
CA PHE A 45 7.22 -18.32 -2.95
C PHE A 45 6.42 -17.45 -3.93
N SER A 46 6.46 -16.13 -3.71
CA SER A 46 5.90 -15.16 -4.65
C SER A 46 6.62 -15.26 -5.99
N ALA A 47 5.88 -15.20 -7.11
CA ALA A 47 6.46 -15.11 -8.44
C ALA A 47 7.08 -13.72 -8.73
N HIS A 48 6.91 -12.76 -7.82
CA HIS A 48 7.50 -11.43 -7.94
C HIS A 48 8.93 -11.42 -7.43
N ALA A 49 9.80 -10.75 -8.18
CA ALA A 49 11.16 -10.48 -7.77
C ALA A 49 11.19 -9.62 -6.49
N ASP A 50 12.06 -9.97 -5.55
CA ASP A 50 12.34 -9.13 -4.39
C ASP A 50 13.14 -7.88 -4.77
N GLN A 51 13.31 -6.96 -3.82
CA GLN A 51 14.05 -5.72 -4.03
C GLN A 51 15.46 -5.94 -4.58
N GLN A 52 16.19 -6.93 -4.04
CA GLN A 52 17.57 -7.21 -4.43
C GLN A 52 17.62 -7.80 -5.84
N GLN A 53 16.67 -8.66 -6.19
CA GLN A 53 16.51 -9.23 -7.52
C GLN A 53 16.17 -8.15 -8.54
N LEU A 54 15.29 -7.19 -8.22
CA LEU A 54 14.96 -6.06 -9.10
C LEU A 54 16.16 -5.13 -9.32
N LEU A 55 16.91 -4.80 -8.27
CA LEU A 55 18.15 -4.00 -8.39
C LEU A 55 19.20 -4.71 -9.24
N THR A 56 19.36 -6.01 -9.00
CA THR A 56 20.28 -6.85 -9.77
C THR A 56 19.85 -6.86 -11.22
N TRP A 57 18.57 -7.12 -11.52
CA TRP A 57 18.05 -7.08 -12.89
C TRP A 57 18.31 -5.73 -13.58
N LEU A 58 18.04 -4.62 -12.90
CA LEU A 58 18.26 -3.27 -13.43
C LEU A 58 19.74 -2.95 -13.65
N SER A 59 20.67 -3.54 -12.88
CA SER A 59 22.11 -3.33 -13.06
C SER A 59 22.72 -4.10 -14.23
N HIS A 60 22.00 -5.06 -14.83
CA HIS A 60 22.53 -5.91 -15.91
C HIS A 60 22.32 -5.36 -17.32
N PHE A 61 21.68 -4.20 -17.47
CA PHE A 61 21.55 -3.56 -18.78
C PHE A 61 22.91 -3.05 -19.29
N LYS A 62 23.32 -3.51 -20.48
CA LYS A 62 24.60 -3.12 -21.11
C LYS A 62 24.71 -1.61 -21.37
N THR A 63 23.60 -1.02 -21.80
CA THR A 63 23.46 0.42 -21.93
C THR A 63 22.74 0.91 -20.69
N LYS A 64 23.32 1.91 -20.00
CA LYS A 64 22.72 2.50 -18.81
C LYS A 64 21.28 2.93 -19.11
N VAL A 65 20.34 2.50 -18.29
CA VAL A 65 18.94 2.93 -18.37
C VAL A 65 18.87 4.43 -18.05
N SER A 66 18.18 5.21 -18.88
CA SER A 66 18.05 6.66 -18.64
C SER A 66 17.09 6.95 -17.50
N ASN A 67 15.89 6.37 -17.56
CA ASN A 67 14.81 6.62 -16.61
C ASN A 67 14.03 5.32 -16.34
N VAL A 68 13.44 5.20 -15.15
CA VAL A 68 12.62 4.06 -14.73
C VAL A 68 11.28 4.56 -14.21
N PHE A 69 10.19 3.99 -14.74
CA PHE A 69 8.86 4.20 -14.18
C PHE A 69 8.54 3.06 -13.21
N LEU A 70 8.28 3.40 -11.95
CA LEU A 70 7.87 2.46 -10.91
C LEU A 70 6.34 2.41 -10.85
N VAL A 71 5.78 1.25 -11.16
CA VAL A 71 4.33 1.01 -11.23
C VAL A 71 3.98 -0.27 -10.48
N HIS A 72 2.69 -0.52 -10.24
CA HIS A 72 2.19 -1.72 -9.57
C HIS A 72 2.81 -2.00 -8.19
N GLY A 73 3.18 -0.94 -7.46
CA GLY A 73 3.63 -1.02 -6.07
C GLY A 73 2.82 -0.07 -5.19
N GLU A 74 2.67 -0.42 -3.92
CA GLU A 74 2.12 0.50 -2.92
C GLU A 74 3.09 1.70 -2.77
N PRO A 75 2.60 2.94 -2.57
CA PRO A 75 3.46 4.12 -2.43
C PRO A 75 4.58 3.92 -1.40
N GLU A 76 4.29 3.27 -0.28
CA GLU A 76 5.22 3.02 0.82
C GLU A 76 6.33 2.03 0.47
N ALA A 77 6.14 1.22 -0.58
CA ALA A 77 7.17 0.35 -1.14
C ALA A 77 7.89 1.02 -2.33
N SER A 78 7.15 1.78 -3.14
CA SER A 78 7.66 2.42 -4.35
C SER A 78 8.60 3.58 -4.05
N GLU A 79 8.28 4.45 -3.10
CA GLU A 79 9.10 5.62 -2.74
C GLU A 79 10.49 5.23 -2.21
N PRO A 80 10.62 4.33 -1.20
CA PRO A 80 11.95 3.94 -0.73
C PRO A 80 12.74 3.20 -1.79
N PHE A 81 12.06 2.42 -2.64
CA PHE A 81 12.72 1.71 -3.73
C PHE A 81 13.26 2.67 -4.81
N ALA A 82 12.52 3.75 -5.11
CA ALA A 82 12.96 4.82 -5.99
C ALA A 82 14.28 5.44 -5.52
N GLU A 83 14.38 5.76 -4.23
CA GLU A 83 15.61 6.31 -3.63
C GLU A 83 16.76 5.31 -3.69
N ILE A 84 16.52 4.03 -3.40
CA ILE A 84 17.57 2.99 -3.47
C ILE A 84 18.10 2.84 -4.91
N ILE A 85 17.23 2.89 -5.94
CA ILE A 85 17.66 2.86 -7.34
C ILE A 85 18.55 4.07 -7.66
N LYS A 86 18.16 5.26 -7.22
CA LYS A 86 18.90 6.49 -7.42
C LYS A 86 20.27 6.44 -6.73
N GLU A 87 20.32 6.01 -5.48
CA GLU A 87 21.56 5.89 -4.70
C GLU A 87 22.52 4.83 -5.28
N LYS A 88 22.02 3.63 -5.61
CA LYS A 88 22.88 2.50 -6.01
C LYS A 88 23.24 2.50 -7.49
N LEU A 89 22.36 3.00 -8.37
CA LEU A 89 22.49 2.87 -9.83
C LEU A 89 22.61 4.23 -10.53
N ALA A 90 22.39 5.34 -9.82
CA ALA A 90 22.35 6.69 -10.38
C ALA A 90 21.41 6.78 -11.60
N VAL A 91 20.23 6.15 -11.49
CA VAL A 91 19.17 6.15 -12.50
C VAL A 91 17.99 6.94 -11.94
N SER A 92 17.43 7.83 -12.76
CA SER A 92 16.24 8.60 -12.40
C SER A 92 15.00 7.72 -12.39
N THR A 93 14.13 7.91 -11.42
CA THR A 93 12.89 7.18 -11.25
C THR A 93 11.70 8.13 -11.22
N TYR A 94 10.54 7.64 -11.65
CA TYR A 94 9.25 8.33 -11.50
C TYR A 94 8.18 7.33 -11.10
N ILE A 95 7.32 7.74 -10.16
CA ILE A 95 6.16 6.97 -9.71
C ILE A 95 4.94 7.68 -10.29
N PRO A 96 4.31 7.15 -11.35
CA PRO A 96 3.18 7.82 -11.98
C PRO A 96 1.96 7.85 -11.07
N SER A 97 1.30 8.99 -11.04
CA SER A 97 -0.06 9.20 -10.59
C SER A 97 -1.07 8.98 -11.72
N ILE A 98 -2.34 8.80 -11.34
CA ILE A 98 -3.43 8.68 -12.31
C ILE A 98 -3.55 9.99 -13.10
N GLY A 99 -3.49 9.88 -14.42
CA GLY A 99 -3.64 11.01 -15.35
C GLY A 99 -2.32 11.53 -15.91
N ASP A 100 -1.18 11.12 -15.35
CA ASP A 100 0.13 11.51 -15.86
C ASP A 100 0.37 10.96 -17.27
N ALA A 101 1.00 11.78 -18.11
CA ALA A 101 1.45 11.41 -19.44
C ALA A 101 2.98 11.58 -19.51
N ALA A 102 3.64 10.72 -20.27
CA ALA A 102 5.08 10.84 -20.51
C ALA A 102 5.38 10.74 -21.99
N THR A 103 6.08 11.74 -22.52
CA THR A 103 6.65 11.71 -23.86
C THR A 103 8.10 11.24 -23.77
N LEU A 104 8.43 10.20 -24.52
CA LEU A 104 9.77 9.61 -24.55
C LEU A 104 10.47 9.97 -25.86
N THR A 105 11.60 10.69 -25.78
CA THR A 105 12.41 11.10 -26.93
C THR A 105 13.82 10.57 -26.78
N GLU A 106 14.15 9.52 -27.52
CA GLU A 106 15.42 8.79 -27.45
C GLU A 106 15.78 8.38 -26.00
N ARG A 107 16.61 9.19 -25.33
CA ARG A 107 17.10 8.98 -23.96
C ARG A 107 16.53 9.98 -22.97
N GLU A 108 15.77 10.95 -23.43
CA GLU A 108 15.10 11.97 -22.64
C GLU A 108 13.63 11.61 -22.44
N TRP A 109 13.07 12.18 -21.39
CA TRP A 109 11.66 12.06 -21.07
C TRP A 109 11.12 13.43 -20.69
N GLN A 110 9.85 13.65 -20.99
CA GLN A 110 9.10 14.77 -20.48
C GLN A 110 7.84 14.22 -19.88
N VAL A 111 7.70 14.40 -18.57
CA VAL A 111 6.52 13.99 -17.84
C VAL A 111 5.61 15.20 -17.76
N GLU A 112 4.41 15.03 -18.29
CA GLU A 112 3.29 15.92 -18.10
C GLU A 112 2.46 15.33 -16.97
N GLU A 113 2.57 15.90 -15.78
CA GLU A 113 1.69 15.53 -14.68
C GLU A 113 0.24 15.75 -15.13
N GLY A 114 -0.59 14.76 -14.81
CA GLY A 114 -2.01 14.77 -15.07
C GLY A 114 -2.63 15.91 -14.31
N HIS A 115 -2.74 17.06 -14.96
CA HIS A 115 -3.36 18.21 -14.35
C HIS A 115 -4.84 17.91 -14.17
N ILE A 116 -5.21 17.62 -12.94
CA ILE A 116 -6.53 18.00 -12.48
C ILE A 116 -6.56 19.52 -12.51
N VAL A 117 -7.20 20.06 -13.55
CA VAL A 117 -7.18 21.50 -13.90
C VAL A 117 -7.79 22.39 -12.81
N ASP A 118 -8.50 21.81 -11.84
CA ASP A 118 -9.14 22.52 -10.74
C ASP A 118 -8.25 22.51 -9.48
N PRO A 119 -7.72 23.68 -9.03
CA PRO A 119 -6.95 23.80 -7.80
C PRO A 119 -7.68 23.27 -6.55
N ALA A 120 -9.02 23.29 -6.53
CA ALA A 120 -9.79 22.74 -5.42
C ALA A 120 -9.73 21.20 -5.39
N VAL A 121 -9.72 20.57 -6.56
CA VAL A 121 -9.62 19.10 -6.65
C VAL A 121 -8.18 18.65 -6.38
N LYS A 122 -7.16 19.42 -6.81
CA LYS A 122 -5.77 19.17 -6.43
C LYS A 122 -5.57 19.33 -4.91
N GLY A 123 -6.11 20.37 -4.31
CA GLY A 123 -6.07 20.56 -2.85
C GLY A 123 -6.76 19.43 -2.09
N LEU A 124 -7.85 18.87 -2.63
CA LEU A 124 -8.49 17.68 -2.06
C LEU A 124 -7.58 16.44 -2.17
N GLN A 125 -6.94 16.21 -3.32
CA GLN A 125 -6.02 15.08 -3.49
C GLN A 125 -4.83 15.15 -2.54
N ASP A 126 -4.17 16.31 -2.45
CA ASP A 126 -3.02 16.49 -1.57
C ASP A 126 -3.42 16.27 -0.10
N TYR A 127 -4.62 16.70 0.29
CA TYR A 127 -5.18 16.43 1.61
C TYR A 127 -5.45 14.94 1.84
N LEU A 128 -6.01 14.24 0.85
CA LEU A 128 -6.27 12.80 0.93
C LEU A 128 -4.96 12.00 1.04
N GLU A 129 -3.92 12.38 0.31
CA GLU A 129 -2.60 11.75 0.38
C GLU A 129 -1.95 11.92 1.76
N VAL A 130 -2.02 13.12 2.35
CA VAL A 130 -1.58 13.37 3.72
C VAL A 130 -2.40 12.53 4.71
N LEU A 131 -3.72 12.47 4.54
CA LEU A 131 -4.61 11.69 5.40
C LEU A 131 -4.28 10.19 5.35
N ASP A 132 -4.02 9.66 4.16
CA ASP A 132 -3.65 8.26 3.95
C ASP A 132 -2.32 7.93 4.65
N LYS A 133 -1.32 8.81 4.53
CA LYS A 133 -0.03 8.68 5.20
C LYS A 133 -0.16 8.71 6.72
N GLU A 134 -0.95 9.63 7.26
CA GLU A 134 -1.22 9.71 8.69
C GLU A 134 -1.95 8.46 9.19
N TYR A 135 -2.97 8.01 8.46
CA TYR A 135 -3.72 6.79 8.78
C TYR A 135 -2.79 5.57 8.82
N PHE A 136 -1.91 5.43 7.83
CA PHE A 136 -0.92 4.36 7.77
C PHE A 136 -0.01 4.34 9.01
N GLU A 137 0.54 5.49 9.40
CA GLU A 137 1.37 5.61 10.60
C GLU A 137 0.63 5.23 11.88
N HIS A 138 -0.64 5.64 11.99
CA HIS A 138 -1.48 5.26 13.13
C HIS A 138 -1.76 3.77 13.14
N ARG A 139 -2.04 3.17 11.96
CA ARG A 139 -2.27 1.74 11.81
C ARG A 139 -1.06 0.93 12.28
N LYS A 140 0.14 1.27 11.81
CA LYS A 140 1.39 0.61 12.19
C LYS A 140 1.63 0.64 13.72
N LYS A 141 1.37 1.78 14.35
CA LYS A 141 1.44 1.91 15.82
C LYS A 141 0.43 1.00 16.53
N LEU A 142 -0.81 0.94 16.04
CA LEU A 142 -1.85 0.08 16.61
C LEU A 142 -1.50 -1.41 16.47
N GLU A 143 -0.98 -1.82 15.31
CA GLU A 143 -0.52 -3.18 15.06
C GLU A 143 0.65 -3.56 15.99
N GLN A 144 1.63 -2.67 16.14
CA GLN A 144 2.75 -2.87 17.06
C GLN A 144 2.27 -2.98 18.52
N MET A 145 1.37 -2.10 18.95
CA MET A 145 0.80 -2.14 20.30
C MET A 145 0.01 -3.43 20.56
N ALA A 146 -0.78 -3.89 19.58
CA ALA A 146 -1.54 -5.13 19.66
C ALA A 146 -0.61 -6.35 19.70
N GLY A 147 0.47 -6.35 18.92
CA GLY A 147 1.47 -7.43 18.92
C GLY A 147 2.28 -7.53 20.22
N ILE A 148 2.45 -6.43 20.96
CA ILE A 148 3.20 -6.39 22.23
C ILE A 148 2.31 -6.73 23.44
N ASP A 149 1.08 -6.22 23.51
CA ASP A 149 0.16 -6.48 24.65
C ASP A 149 -1.27 -6.77 24.18
N ASN A 150 -1.58 -8.05 24.04
CA ASN A 150 -2.89 -8.55 23.63
C ASN A 150 -4.05 -8.07 24.52
N ARG A 151 -3.80 -7.65 25.77
CA ARG A 151 -4.86 -7.15 26.68
C ARG A 151 -5.41 -5.80 26.22
N LYS A 152 -4.63 -5.02 25.46
CA LYS A 152 -5.04 -3.70 24.94
C LYS A 152 -5.92 -3.79 23.70
N ILE A 153 -6.00 -4.96 23.06
CA ILE A 153 -6.74 -5.16 21.81
C ILE A 153 -8.22 -4.79 21.99
N ALA A 154 -8.84 -5.17 23.10
CA ALA A 154 -10.25 -4.87 23.36
C ALA A 154 -10.53 -3.35 23.41
N ASP A 155 -9.65 -2.60 24.07
CA ASP A 155 -9.76 -1.13 24.16
C ASP A 155 -9.46 -0.45 22.82
N ILE A 156 -8.45 -0.93 22.09
CA ILE A 156 -8.12 -0.47 20.74
C ILE A 156 -9.33 -0.67 19.81
N MET A 157 -9.91 -1.87 19.81
CA MET A 157 -11.09 -2.20 18.99
C MET A 157 -12.28 -1.30 19.33
N ARG A 158 -12.57 -1.10 20.62
CA ARG A 158 -13.66 -0.21 21.06
C ARG A 158 -13.49 1.22 20.56
N ASN A 159 -12.24 1.72 20.55
CA ASN A 159 -11.98 3.07 20.06
C ASN A 159 -12.05 3.14 18.52
N LEU A 160 -11.54 2.12 17.82
CA LEU A 160 -11.67 2.03 16.35
C LEU A 160 -13.12 1.92 15.90
N GLU A 161 -13.99 1.23 16.64
CA GLU A 161 -15.43 1.20 16.35
C GLU A 161 -16.07 2.58 16.43
N LYS A 162 -15.67 3.42 17.40
CA LYS A 162 -16.13 4.81 17.50
C LYS A 162 -15.67 5.63 16.30
N VAL A 163 -14.40 5.50 15.93
CA VAL A 163 -13.83 6.17 14.74
C VAL A 163 -14.56 5.75 13.48
N HIS A 164 -14.75 4.44 13.28
CA HIS A 164 -15.47 3.88 12.13
C HIS A 164 -16.93 4.37 12.07
N THR A 165 -17.63 4.39 13.20
CA THR A 165 -19.02 4.89 13.27
C THR A 165 -19.11 6.36 12.89
N TYR A 166 -18.20 7.18 13.44
CA TYR A 166 -18.14 8.60 13.10
C TYR A 166 -17.80 8.81 11.62
N MET A 167 -16.77 8.11 11.12
CA MET A 167 -16.33 8.20 9.73
C MET A 167 -17.43 7.80 8.75
N ASN A 168 -18.12 6.69 8.98
CA ASN A 168 -19.23 6.26 8.12
C ASN A 168 -20.38 7.27 8.10
N LYS A 169 -20.69 7.87 9.25
CA LYS A 169 -21.70 8.93 9.32
C LYS A 169 -21.27 10.12 8.46
N THR A 170 -20.05 10.61 8.66
CA THR A 170 -19.50 11.75 7.92
C THR A 170 -19.43 11.48 6.41
N LEU A 171 -18.93 10.31 5.99
CA LEU A 171 -18.86 9.91 4.57
C LEU A 171 -20.26 9.75 3.96
N SER A 172 -21.22 9.21 4.71
CA SER A 172 -22.61 9.12 4.23
C SER A 172 -23.26 10.48 4.03
N ASP A 173 -22.89 11.48 4.84
CA ASP A 173 -23.39 12.84 4.69
C ASP A 173 -22.72 13.56 3.50
N LEU A 174 -21.45 13.26 3.22
CA LEU A 174 -20.76 13.73 2.00
C LEU A 174 -21.39 13.19 0.72
N ASN A 175 -21.84 11.93 0.70
CA ASN A 175 -22.52 11.33 -0.46
C ASN A 175 -23.90 11.93 -0.78
N LYS A 176 -24.40 12.86 0.04
CA LYS A 176 -25.68 13.57 -0.17
C LYS A 176 -25.48 14.97 -0.74
N ILE A 177 -24.23 15.43 -0.88
CA ILE A 177 -23.83 16.70 -1.50
C ILE A 177 -23.69 16.48 -2.99
#